data_AF-A0AAW0SWA3-F1
#
_entry.id   AF-A0AAW0SWA3-F1
#
_cell.length_a   1.000
_cell.length_b   1.000
_cell.length_c   1.000
_cell.angle_alpha   90.00
_cell.angle_beta   90.00
_cell.angle_gamma   90.00
#
_symmetry.space_group_name_H-M   'P 1'
#
loop_
_entity.id
_entity.type
_entity.pdbx_description
1 polymer ?
#
loop_
_entity_poly.entity_id
_entity_poly.type
_entity_poly.pdbx_seq_one_letter_code
_entity_poly.pdbx_strand_id
1 'polypeptide(L)' 'MAWDPRSSRLALITGTSHLYFWSPLGTVVVAVPNGPHLHLTSLRWHPFGKCLLANERKHLSVCFLDPPRQPSLKPLPP' A
#
# COMPACT_ATOMS: atom_id res chain seq x y z
N MET A 1 10.97 -7.44 0.30
CA MET A 1 9.66 -8.05 -0.07
C MET A 1 8.96 -8.51 1.19
N ALA A 2 7.62 -8.53 1.21
CA ALA A 2 6.85 -8.99 2.36
C ALA A 2 5.47 -9.53 1.93
N TRP A 3 5.09 -10.69 2.47
CA TRP A 3 3.75 -11.27 2.30
C TRP A 3 2.78 -10.69 3.32
N ASP A 4 1.55 -10.47 2.89
CA ASP A 4 0.46 -10.17 3.82
C ASP A 4 0.14 -11.40 4.69
N PRO A 5 0.02 -11.25 6.01
CA PRO A 5 -0.26 -12.37 6.91
C PRO A 5 -1.68 -12.95 6.80
N ARG A 6 -2.61 -12.30 6.09
CA ARG A 6 -4.04 -12.65 6.08
C ARG A 6 -4.59 -13.05 4.71
N SER A 7 -3.85 -12.84 3.63
CA SER A 7 -4.33 -13.06 2.27
C SER A 7 -3.15 -13.32 1.33
N SER A 8 -3.42 -13.94 0.18
CA SER A 8 -2.41 -14.22 -0.84
C SER A 8 -2.02 -12.95 -1.61
N ARG A 9 -1.42 -11.96 -0.94
CA ARG A 9 -0.90 -10.75 -1.59
C ARG A 9 0.54 -10.46 -1.16
N LEU A 10 1.36 -10.04 -2.11
CA LEU A 10 2.77 -9.78 -1.93
C LEU A 10 3.06 -8.30 -2.20
N ALA A 11 3.87 -7.69 -1.34
CA ALA A 11 4.43 -6.38 -1.57
C ALA A 11 5.94 -6.47 -1.80
N LEU A 12 6.44 -5.75 -2.80
CA LEU A 12 7.85 -5.67 -3.12
C LEU A 12 8.29 -4.21 -3.33
N ILE A 13 9.56 -4.00 -3.03
CA ILE A 13 10.31 -2.77 -3.31
C ILE A 13 11.60 -3.18 -4.00
N THR A 14 12.05 -2.36 -4.94
CA THR A 14 13.25 -2.62 -5.76
C THR A 14 14.37 -1.63 -5.46
N GLY A 15 14.30 -0.91 -4.34
CA GLY A 15 15.20 0.22 -4.07
C GLY A 15 14.89 1.44 -4.94
N THR A 16 13.67 1.55 -5.45
CA THR A 16 13.16 2.73 -6.16
C THR A 16 12.04 3.39 -5.35
N SER A 17 11.45 4.46 -5.88
CA SER A 17 10.26 5.12 -5.32
C SER A 17 8.95 4.40 -5.65
N HIS A 18 9.03 3.19 -6.22
CA HIS A 18 7.87 2.40 -6.60
C HIS A 18 7.63 1.26 -5.63
N LEU A 19 6.35 1.03 -5.34
CA LEU A 19 5.88 -0.09 -4.56
C LEU A 19 5.04 -1.00 -5.46
N TYR A 20 5.42 -2.27 -5.48
CA TYR A 20 4.82 -3.29 -6.33
C TYR A 20 3.93 -4.16 -5.46
N PHE A 21 2.68 -4.34 -5.88
CA PHE A 21 1.73 -5.24 -5.25
C PHE A 21 1.32 -6.33 -6.22
N TRP A 22 1.31 -7.56 -5.74
CA TRP A 22 0.79 -8.71 -6.44
C TRP A 22 -0.34 -9.34 -5.63
N SER A 23 -1.37 -9.79 -6.33
CA SER A 23 -2.43 -10.66 -5.83
C SER A 23 -2.90 -11.60 -6.96
N PRO A 24 -3.65 -12.67 -6.65
CA PRO A 24 -4.27 -13.51 -7.67
C PRO A 24 -5.17 -12.74 -8.65
N LEU A 25 -5.72 -11.59 -8.24
CA LEU A 25 -6.58 -10.74 -9.08
C LEU A 25 -5.77 -9.85 -10.03
N GLY A 26 -4.46 -9.72 -9.81
CA GLY A 26 -3.60 -8.89 -10.64
C GLY A 26 -2.43 -8.26 -9.89
N THR A 27 -1.66 -7.48 -10.64
CA THR A 27 -0.48 -6.76 -10.15
C THR A 27 -0.69 -5.27 -10.36
N VAL A 28 -0.25 -4.46 -9.40
CA VAL A 28 -0.27 -3.00 -9.50
C VAL A 28 1.06 -2.43 -9.03
N VAL A 29 1.47 -1.32 -9.65
CA VAL A 29 2.65 -0.55 -9.27
C VAL A 29 2.20 0.84 -8.89
N VAL A 30 2.63 1.31 -7.73
CA VAL A 30 2.27 2.62 -7.19
C VAL A 30 3.55 3.41 -6.93
N ALA A 31 3.64 4.61 -7.49
CA ALA A 31 4.70 5.55 -7.15
C ALA A 31 4.38 6.19 -5.80
N VAL A 32 5.33 6.14 -4.86
CA VAL A 32 5.15 6.78 -3.55
C VAL A 32 5.34 8.29 -3.71
N PRO A 33 4.40 9.11 -3.21
CA PRO A 33 4.48 10.55 -3.31
C PRO A 33 5.60 11.06 -2.38
N ASN A 34 6.80 11.25 -2.93
CA ASN A 34 7.93 12.05 -2.38
C ASN A 34 9.06 12.25 -3.43
N GLY A 35 8.76 12.08 -4.72
CA GLY A 35 9.70 12.30 -5.82
C GLY A 35 10.62 11.10 -6.16
N PRO A 36 11.41 11.21 -7.24
CA PRO A 36 12.21 10.11 -7.80
C PRO A 36 13.41 9.70 -6.92
N HIS A 37 13.77 10.51 -5.92
CA HIS A 37 14.90 10.24 -5.01
C HIS A 37 14.51 9.44 -3.77
N LEU A 38 13.24 9.07 -3.62
CA LEU A 38 12.83 8.19 -2.53
C LEU A 38 13.26 6.75 -2.82
N HIS A 39 14.10 6.19 -1.97
CA HIS A 39 14.51 4.79 -2.06
C HIS A 39 13.92 4.02 -0.89
N LEU A 40 12.81 3.31 -1.11
CA LEU A 40 12.23 2.47 -0.07
C LEU A 40 13.22 1.36 0.31
N THR A 41 13.40 1.12 1.60
CA THR A 41 14.34 0.13 2.12
C THR A 41 13.66 -0.98 2.91
N SER A 42 12.47 -0.73 3.47
CA SER A 42 11.72 -1.75 4.20
C SER A 42 10.22 -1.70 3.99
N LEU A 43 9.60 -2.88 4.17
CA LEU A 43 8.17 -3.11 4.11
C LEU A 43 7.73 -3.86 5.36
N ARG A 44 6.60 -3.44 5.95
CA ARG A 44 5.97 -4.15 7.06
C ARG A 44 4.45 -4.11 6.93
N TRP A 45 3.86 -5.29 6.80
CA TRP A 45 2.41 -5.44 6.83
C TRP A 45 1.86 -5.20 8.22
N HIS A 46 0.70 -4.58 8.29
CA HIS A 46 -0.09 -4.59 9.51
C HIS A 46 -0.50 -6.05 9.83
N PRO A 47 -0.52 -6.49 11.10
CA PRO A 47 -0.81 -7.88 11.46
C PRO A 47 -2.19 -8.40 11.01
N PHE A 48 -3.12 -7.47 10.78
CA PHE A 48 -4.45 -7.75 10.24
C PHE A 48 -4.58 -7.48 8.73
N GLY A 49 -3.49 -7.15 8.04
CA GLY A 49 -3.44 -7.00 6.59
C GLY A 49 -4.05 -5.72 6.00
N LYS A 50 -4.80 -4.94 6.78
CA LYS A 50 -5.49 -3.72 6.32
C LYS A 50 -4.59 -2.65 5.66
N CYS A 51 -3.31 -2.61 6.04
CA CYS A 51 -2.36 -1.64 5.52
C CYS A 51 -0.93 -2.18 5.49
N LEU A 52 -0.10 -1.51 4.70
CA LEU A 52 1.32 -1.76 4.55
C LEU A 52 2.09 -0.49 4.90
N LEU A 53 3.10 -0.63 5.75
CA LEU A 53 4.07 0.41 6.04
C LEU A 53 5.27 0.24 5.10
N ALA A 54 5.61 1.30 4.38
CA ALA A 54 6.79 1.39 3.53
C ALA A 54 7.64 2.57 4.00
N ASN A 55 8.93 2.35 4.17
CA ASN A 55 9.80 3.39 4.72
C ASN A 55 11.21 3.37 4.14
N GLU A 56 11.84 4.53 4.28
CA GLU A 56 13.25 4.86 4.08
C GLU A 56 13.80 5.38 5.43
N ARG A 57 15.07 5.77 5.53
CA ARG A 57 15.65 6.30 6.78
C ARG A 57 14.94 7.57 7.29
N LYS A 58 14.46 8.44 6.41
CA LYS A 58 13.87 9.74 6.76
C LYS A 58 12.39 9.85 6.42
N HIS A 59 11.88 8.99 5.55
CA HIS A 59 10.50 9.02 5.08
C HIS A 59 9.74 7.75 5.45
N LEU A 60 8.48 7.92 5.83
CA LEU A 60 7.55 6.84 6.12
C LEU A 60 6.26 7.10 5.34
N SER A 61 5.72 6.05 4.75
CA SER A 61 4.45 6.09 4.00
C SER A 61 3.61 4.88 4.39
N VAL A 62 2.30 5.12 4.56
CA VAL A 62 1.33 4.07 4.88
C VAL A 62 0.39 3.91 3.69
N CYS A 63 0.32 2.69 3.17
CA CYS A 63 -0.56 2.32 2.08
C CYS A 63 -1.76 1.55 2.64
N PHE A 64 -2.96 2.10 2.45
CA PHE A 64 -4.21 1.39 2.72
C PHE A 64 -4.66 0.68 1.46
N LEU A 65 -5.08 -0.57 1.60
CA LEU A 65 -5.46 -1.42 0.46
C LEU A 65 -6.97 -1.59 0.35
N ASP A 66 -7.70 -1.31 1.42
CA ASP A 66 -9.14 -1.30 1.38
C ASP A 66 -9.62 -0.08 0.60
N PRO A 67 -10.68 -0.23 -0.24
CA PRO A 67 -11.30 0.92 -0.85
C PRO A 67 -11.74 1.90 0.23
N PRO A 68 -11.62 3.22 0.00
CA PRO A 68 -12.13 4.20 0.95
C PRO A 68 -13.59 3.86 1.24
N ARG A 69 -13.94 3.71 2.51
CA ARG A 69 -15.34 3.51 2.90
C ARG A 69 -16.12 4.70 2.34
N GLN A 70 -16.87 4.45 1.27
CA GLN A 70 -17.74 5.47 0.70
C GLN A 70 -18.71 5.86 1.83
N PRO A 71 -18.76 7.13 2.27
CA PRO A 71 -19.81 7.53 3.19
C PRO A 71 -21.14 7.24 2.49
N SER A 72 -22.01 6.49 3.15
CA SER A 72 -23.36 6.21 2.63
C SER A 72 -23.98 7.54 2.21
N LEU A 73 -24.15 7.75 0.90
CA LEU A 73 -24.92 8.88 0.38
C LEU A 73 -26.31 8.74 0.99
N LYS A 74 -26.63 9.56 2.00
CA LYS A 74 -28.01 9.68 2.45
C LYS A 74 -28.81 10.18 1.24
N PRO A 75 -29.94 9.55 0.88
CA PRO A 75 -30.83 10.09 -0.12
C PRO A 75 -31.18 11.53 0.23
N LEU A 76 -31.14 12.43 -0.75
CA LEU A 76 -31.68 13.77 -0.58
C LEU A 76 -33.17 13.65 -0.24
N PRO A 77 -33.69 14.40 0.75
CA PRO A 77 -35.13 14.44 1.00
C PRO A 77 -35.88 14.95 -0.24
N PRO A 78 -37.13 14.52 -0.44
CA PRO A 78 -37.95 14.89 -1.60
C PRO A 78 -38.23 16.40 -1.67
#